data_AF-A0AAN9APL7-F1
#
_entry.id   AF-A0AAN9APL7-F1
#
_cell.length_a   1.000
_cell.length_b   1.000
_cell.length_c   1.000
_cell.angle_alpha   90.00
_cell.angle_beta   90.00
_cell.angle_gamma   90.00
#
_symmetry.space_group_name_H-M   'P 1'
#
loop_
_entity.id
_entity.type
_entity.pdbx_description
1 polymer ?
#
loop_
_entity_poly.entity_id
_entity_poly.type
_entity_poly.pdbx_seq_one_letter_code
_entity_poly.pdbx_strand_id
1 'polypeptide(L)'
;MDWSSDDKAQSLQDFKQLCDMWFKVKNTEKKLQHNYIMLWLGSEGLRLLNTWNLTVEQLEDPKNIWDRLQLLQPPQNFRIHRLEMQRLTQRTGESVEDFCTRCRTKAIKCKYTDKAAEDERVLEQLIAGTSISTVQRELLSRDSTLTLATALELAKSHEATANHMRQMQELTATGSTIDAIRAKDSRACGNCGGKHPPRQCPAYGTKCSKCLRPNH
;
A
#
# COMPACT_ATOMS: atom_id res chain seq x y z
N MET A 1 -27.62 6.29 -2.22
CA MET A 1 -26.62 6.09 -3.30
C MET A 1 -25.75 7.33 -3.39
N ASP A 2 -24.44 7.19 -3.59
CA ASP A 2 -23.59 8.34 -3.91
C ASP A 2 -23.69 8.66 -5.41
N TRP A 3 -24.42 9.72 -5.72
CA TRP A 3 -24.65 10.19 -7.08
C TRP A 3 -23.51 11.05 -7.63
N SER A 4 -22.59 11.49 -6.77
CA SER A 4 -21.46 12.35 -7.13
C SER A 4 -20.23 11.56 -7.60
N SER A 5 -20.21 10.24 -7.39
CA SER A 5 -19.13 9.35 -7.78
C SER A 5 -18.93 9.27 -9.31
N ASP A 6 -17.67 9.29 -9.73
CA ASP A 6 -17.26 9.06 -11.12
C ASP A 6 -17.52 7.59 -11.55
N ASP A 7 -17.44 6.63 -10.63
CA ASP A 7 -17.80 5.23 -10.86
C ASP A 7 -19.22 4.95 -10.33
N LYS A 8 -20.22 5.49 -11.04
CA LYS A 8 -21.65 5.29 -10.73
C LYS A 8 -22.04 3.82 -10.68
N ALA A 9 -21.34 2.97 -11.44
CA ALA A 9 -21.59 1.53 -11.45
C ALA A 9 -21.20 0.91 -10.10
N GLN A 10 -20.01 1.22 -9.58
CA GLN A 10 -19.60 0.79 -8.24
C GLN A 10 -20.53 1.35 -7.17
N SER A 11 -20.84 2.64 -7.21
CA SER A 11 -21.70 3.28 -6.19
C SER A 11 -23.10 2.68 -6.13
N LEU A 12 -23.66 2.24 -7.26
CA LEU A 12 -24.93 1.52 -7.28
C LEU A 12 -24.81 0.10 -6.70
N GLN A 13 -23.71 -0.62 -6.97
CA GLN A 13 -23.47 -1.94 -6.39
C GLN A 13 -23.34 -1.86 -4.86
N ASP A 14 -22.55 -0.91 -4.36
CA ASP A 14 -22.35 -0.69 -2.92
C ASP A 14 -23.67 -0.30 -2.26
N PHE A 15 -24.45 0.58 -2.90
CA PHE A 15 -25.78 0.95 -2.43
C PHE A 15 -26.72 -0.26 -2.29
N LYS A 16 -26.75 -1.15 -3.30
CA LYS A 16 -27.56 -2.37 -3.24
C LYS A 16 -27.13 -3.29 -2.11
N GLN A 17 -25.82 -3.50 -1.92
CA GLN A 17 -25.29 -4.32 -0.83
C GLN A 17 -25.66 -3.77 0.55
N LEU A 18 -25.58 -2.45 0.73
CA LEU A 18 -26.01 -1.78 1.97
C LEU A 18 -27.51 -1.97 2.23
N CYS A 19 -28.35 -1.85 1.20
CA CYS A 19 -29.79 -2.12 1.31
C CYS A 19 -30.05 -3.57 1.72
N ASP A 20 -29.45 -4.53 1.03
CA ASP A 20 -29.62 -5.97 1.29
C ASP A 20 -29.18 -6.34 2.71
N MET A 21 -28.05 -5.79 3.18
CA MET A 21 -27.58 -5.98 4.55
C MET A 21 -28.57 -5.41 5.57
N TRP A 22 -29.09 -4.21 5.33
CA TRP A 22 -30.07 -3.58 6.22
C TRP A 22 -31.37 -4.38 6.28
N PHE A 23 -31.90 -4.83 5.12
CA PHE A 23 -33.12 -5.64 5.06
C PHE A 23 -32.97 -6.96 5.81
N LYS A 24 -31.78 -7.58 5.76
CA LYS A 24 -31.47 -8.78 6.54
C LYS A 24 -31.46 -8.47 8.03
N VAL A 25 -30.74 -7.44 8.46
CA VAL A 25 -30.63 -7.06 9.88
C VAL A 25 -31.99 -6.69 10.49
N LYS A 26 -32.86 -6.04 9.70
CA LYS A 26 -34.20 -5.61 10.15
C LYS A 26 -35.30 -6.59 9.82
N ASN A 27 -34.98 -7.76 9.24
CA ASN A 27 -35.94 -8.75 8.78
C ASN A 27 -37.12 -8.13 7.98
N THR A 28 -36.79 -7.23 7.06
CA THR A 28 -37.79 -6.42 6.34
C THR A 28 -38.53 -7.27 5.30
N GLU A 29 -39.86 -7.28 5.39
CA GLU A 29 -40.73 -7.94 4.41
C GLU A 29 -40.45 -7.44 2.99
N LYS A 30 -40.35 -8.35 2.02
CA LYS A 30 -40.00 -8.03 0.62
C LYS A 30 -40.87 -6.91 0.02
N LYS A 31 -42.18 -6.96 0.26
CA LYS A 31 -43.13 -5.94 -0.23
C LYS A 31 -42.89 -4.53 0.32
N LEU A 32 -42.18 -4.39 1.44
CA LEU A 32 -41.87 -3.09 2.06
C LEU A 32 -40.50 -2.55 1.64
N GLN A 33 -39.65 -3.35 1.00
CA GLN A 33 -38.28 -2.96 0.67
C GLN A 33 -38.24 -1.80 -0.33
N HIS A 34 -39.21 -1.70 -1.25
CA HIS A 34 -39.27 -0.63 -2.24
C HIS A 34 -39.30 0.76 -1.60
N ASN A 35 -40.07 0.93 -0.51
CA ASN A 35 -40.16 2.20 0.23
C ASN A 35 -38.80 2.68 0.70
N TYR A 36 -38.00 1.77 1.26
CA TYR A 36 -36.66 2.09 1.74
C TYR A 36 -35.69 2.38 0.59
N ILE A 37 -35.76 1.62 -0.50
CA ILE A 37 -34.93 1.86 -1.69
C ILE A 37 -35.21 3.27 -2.23
N MET A 38 -36.49 3.61 -2.44
CA MET A 38 -36.91 4.92 -2.94
C MET A 38 -36.49 6.05 -1.99
N LEU A 39 -36.64 5.84 -0.68
CA LEU A 39 -36.23 6.83 0.33
C LEU A 39 -34.71 7.09 0.29
N TRP A 40 -33.89 6.04 0.25
CA TRP A 40 -32.42 6.16 0.32
C TRP A 40 -31.75 6.45 -1.03
N LEU A 41 -32.48 6.33 -2.13
CA LEU A 41 -32.08 6.89 -3.42
C LEU A 41 -32.02 8.42 -3.38
N GLY A 42 -32.80 9.05 -2.49
CA GLY A 42 -32.84 10.50 -2.31
C GLY A 42 -33.48 11.23 -3.48
N SER A 43 -33.39 12.56 -3.47
CA SER A 43 -34.02 13.43 -4.48
C SER A 43 -33.59 13.08 -5.91
N GLU A 44 -32.31 12.83 -6.16
CA GLU A 44 -31.80 12.46 -7.48
C GLU A 44 -32.43 11.18 -8.01
N GLY A 45 -32.44 10.11 -7.21
CA GLY A 45 -33.01 8.85 -7.65
C GLY A 45 -34.53 8.90 -7.79
N LEU A 46 -35.23 9.70 -6.99
CA LEU A 46 -36.66 9.96 -7.18
C LEU A 46 -36.94 10.70 -8.50
N ARG A 47 -36.10 11.69 -8.86
CA ARG A 47 -36.21 12.34 -10.18
C ARG A 47 -36.07 11.32 -11.31
N LEU A 48 -35.09 10.43 -11.23
CA LEU A 48 -34.89 9.36 -12.21
C LEU A 48 -36.08 8.39 -12.26
N LEU A 49 -36.57 7.92 -11.11
CA LEU A 49 -37.73 7.05 -11.01
C LEU A 49 -38.97 7.66 -11.70
N ASN A 50 -39.20 8.95 -11.49
CA ASN A 50 -40.31 9.67 -12.12
C ASN A 50 -40.20 9.75 -13.65
N THR A 51 -39.00 9.62 -14.22
CA THR A 51 -38.82 9.56 -15.69
C THR A 51 -39.14 8.20 -16.30
N TRP A 52 -39.19 7.13 -15.50
CA TRP A 52 -39.34 5.76 -16.01
C TRP A 52 -40.80 5.37 -16.29
N ASN A 53 -41.77 6.26 -16.00
CA ASN A 53 -43.20 6.04 -16.23
C ASN A 53 -43.72 4.69 -15.71
N LEU A 54 -43.22 4.25 -14.56
CA LEU A 54 -43.68 3.04 -13.88
C LEU A 54 -45.02 3.31 -13.19
N THR A 55 -45.91 2.32 -13.18
CA THR A 55 -47.13 2.39 -12.36
C THR A 55 -46.80 2.25 -10.88
N VAL A 56 -47.75 2.60 -10.02
CA VAL A 56 -47.60 2.45 -8.55
C VAL A 56 -47.33 0.98 -8.19
N GLU A 57 -48.08 0.05 -8.79
CA GLU A 57 -47.93 -1.39 -8.56
C GLU A 57 -46.56 -1.90 -9.04
N GLN A 58 -46.02 -1.33 -10.12
CA GLN A 58 -44.69 -1.68 -10.60
C GLN A 58 -43.59 -1.17 -9.66
N LEU A 59 -43.77 0.00 -9.04
CA LEU A 59 -42.84 0.55 -8.05
C LEU A 59 -42.87 -0.22 -6.73
N GLU A 60 -44.00 -0.85 -6.38
CA GLU A 60 -44.10 -1.65 -5.16
C GLU A 60 -43.26 -2.93 -5.19
N ASP A 61 -42.86 -3.39 -6.39
CA ASP A 61 -41.92 -4.50 -6.56
C ASP A 61 -40.46 -3.99 -6.59
N PRO A 62 -39.64 -4.27 -5.54
CA PRO A 62 -38.24 -3.89 -5.50
C PRO A 62 -37.44 -4.36 -6.72
N LYS A 63 -37.85 -5.48 -7.34
CA LYS A 63 -37.17 -6.03 -8.52
C LYS A 63 -37.22 -5.04 -9.68
N ASN A 64 -38.38 -4.44 -9.96
CA ASN A 64 -38.53 -3.49 -11.06
C ASN A 64 -37.63 -2.26 -10.85
N ILE A 65 -37.51 -1.77 -9.61
CA ILE A 65 -36.62 -0.65 -9.28
C ILE A 65 -35.16 -1.04 -9.53
N TRP A 66 -34.73 -2.21 -9.06
CA TRP A 66 -33.36 -2.68 -9.25
C TRP A 66 -33.03 -2.93 -10.73
N ASP A 67 -33.93 -3.54 -11.48
CA ASP A 67 -33.74 -3.81 -12.91
C ASP A 67 -33.55 -2.49 -13.69
N ARG A 68 -34.33 -1.45 -13.36
CA ARG A 68 -34.17 -0.11 -13.96
C ARG A 68 -32.88 0.58 -13.54
N LEU A 69 -32.53 0.53 -12.26
CA LEU A 69 -31.26 1.08 -11.77
C LEU A 69 -30.06 0.42 -12.46
N GLN A 70 -30.13 -0.89 -12.72
CA GLN A 70 -29.07 -1.62 -13.41
C GLN A 70 -28.85 -1.14 -14.85
N LEU A 71 -29.88 -0.61 -15.52
CA LEU A 71 -29.74 -0.02 -16.87
C LEU A 71 -28.94 1.29 -16.86
N LEU A 72 -28.80 1.96 -15.71
CA LEU A 72 -27.93 3.14 -15.57
C LEU A 72 -26.45 2.77 -15.68
N GLN A 73 -26.11 1.49 -15.49
CA GLN A 73 -24.76 1.00 -15.68
C GLN A 73 -24.55 0.70 -17.16
N PRO A 74 -23.62 1.37 -17.86
CA PRO A 74 -23.25 0.93 -19.19
C PRO A 74 -22.78 -0.53 -19.12
N PRO A 75 -23.13 -1.39 -20.09
CA PRO A 75 -22.72 -2.78 -20.08
C PRO A 75 -21.18 -2.87 -20.06
N GLN A 76 -20.62 -3.18 -18.89
CA GLN A 76 -19.18 -3.32 -18.71
C GLN A 76 -18.75 -4.67 -19.30
N ASN A 77 -17.92 -4.63 -20.34
CA ASN A 77 -17.30 -5.82 -20.88
C ASN A 77 -16.22 -6.28 -19.91
N PHE A 78 -16.43 -7.42 -19.23
CA PHE A 78 -15.47 -7.98 -18.28
C PHE A 78 -14.04 -8.11 -18.85
N ARG A 79 -13.91 -8.22 -20.19
CA ARG A 79 -12.61 -8.24 -20.87
C ARG A 79 -11.82 -6.94 -20.70
N ILE A 80 -12.49 -5.79 -20.63
CA ILE A 80 -11.83 -4.50 -20.35
C ILE A 80 -11.16 -4.57 -18.96
N HIS A 81 -11.88 -5.06 -17.95
CA HIS A 81 -11.33 -5.22 -16.61
C HIS A 81 -10.15 -6.20 -16.56
N ARG A 82 -10.19 -7.29 -17.35
CA ARG A 82 -9.06 -8.21 -17.48
C ARG A 82 -7.83 -7.51 -18.09
N LEU A 83 -8.02 -6.72 -19.15
CA LEU A 83 -6.93 -5.96 -19.79
C LEU A 83 -6.36 -4.87 -18.86
N GLU A 84 -7.21 -4.21 -18.10
CA GLU A 84 -6.79 -3.22 -17.09
C GLU A 84 -6.05 -3.89 -15.94
N MET A 85 -6.52 -5.05 -15.48
CA MET A 85 -5.89 -5.84 -14.41
C MET A 85 -4.47 -6.24 -14.81
N GLN A 86 -4.26 -6.71 -16.03
CA GLN A 86 -2.94 -7.09 -16.57
C GLN A 86 -1.91 -5.95 -16.54
N ARG A 87 -2.38 -4.70 -16.50
CA ARG A 87 -1.53 -3.50 -16.47
C ARG A 87 -1.28 -2.98 -15.06
N LEU A 88 -1.82 -3.63 -14.03
CA LEU A 88 -1.62 -3.20 -12.64
C LEU A 88 -0.18 -3.48 -12.19
N THR A 89 0.51 -2.44 -11.76
CA THR A 89 1.80 -2.55 -11.06
C THR A 89 1.69 -1.92 -9.68
N GLN A 90 2.50 -2.43 -8.75
CA GLN A 90 2.66 -1.85 -7.42
C GLN A 90 3.17 -0.41 -7.58
N ARG A 91 2.44 0.54 -7.02
CA ARG A 91 2.79 1.96 -7.09
C ARG A 91 3.98 2.25 -6.17
N THR A 92 4.68 3.34 -6.43
CA THR A 92 5.75 3.81 -5.53
C THR A 92 5.18 4.09 -4.14
N GLY A 93 5.71 3.40 -3.12
CA GLY A 93 5.27 3.55 -1.73
C GLY A 93 3.97 2.80 -1.37
N GLU A 94 3.35 2.10 -2.31
CA GLU A 94 2.21 1.23 -2.05
C GLU A 94 2.69 -0.07 -1.38
N SER A 95 2.05 -0.48 -0.28
CA SER A 95 2.37 -1.75 0.37
C SER A 95 1.98 -2.93 -0.52
N VAL A 96 2.62 -4.09 -0.33
CA VAL A 96 2.21 -5.29 -1.07
C VAL A 96 0.76 -5.69 -0.77
N GLU A 97 0.29 -5.47 0.45
CA GLU A 97 -1.07 -5.76 0.87
C GLU A 97 -2.11 -4.87 0.15
N ASP A 98 -1.84 -3.58 0.04
CA ASP A 98 -2.69 -2.64 -0.69
C ASP A 98 -2.71 -2.96 -2.19
N PHE A 99 -1.55 -3.29 -2.76
CA PHE A 99 -1.45 -3.71 -4.16
C PHE A 99 -2.27 -4.98 -4.42
N CYS A 100 -2.13 -6.00 -3.58
CA CYS A 100 -2.91 -7.24 -3.68
C CYS A 100 -4.42 -6.97 -3.53
N THR A 101 -4.81 -6.08 -2.62
CA THR A 101 -6.20 -5.64 -2.45
C THR A 101 -6.73 -5.00 -3.73
N ARG A 102 -5.98 -4.09 -4.36
CA ARG A 102 -6.33 -3.49 -5.66
C ARG A 102 -6.50 -4.54 -6.76
N CYS A 103 -5.62 -5.53 -6.83
CA CYS A 103 -5.74 -6.64 -7.77
C CYS A 103 -7.02 -7.46 -7.52
N ARG A 104 -7.35 -7.78 -6.26
CA ARG A 104 -8.59 -8.49 -5.89
C ARG A 104 -9.83 -7.71 -6.27
N THR A 105 -9.89 -6.41 -5.93
CA THR A 105 -11.02 -5.55 -6.29
C THR A 105 -11.24 -5.51 -7.80
N LYS A 106 -10.16 -5.50 -8.59
CA LYS A 106 -10.29 -5.54 -10.06
C LYS A 106 -10.76 -6.90 -10.55
N ALA A 107 -10.24 -7.99 -9.97
CA ALA A 107 -10.55 -9.37 -10.35
C ALA A 107 -12.05 -9.71 -10.19
N ILE A 108 -12.74 -9.14 -9.20
CA ILE A 108 -14.20 -9.28 -9.02
C ILE A 108 -14.98 -8.87 -10.29
N LYS A 109 -14.49 -7.83 -10.99
CA LYS A 109 -15.14 -7.32 -12.21
C LYS A 109 -14.78 -8.13 -13.47
N CYS A 110 -13.80 -9.02 -13.39
CA CYS A 110 -13.28 -9.81 -14.51
C CYS A 110 -14.11 -11.07 -14.85
N LYS A 111 -15.11 -11.42 -14.03
CA LYS A 111 -15.99 -12.58 -14.23
C LYS A 111 -15.19 -13.86 -14.54
N TYR A 112 -14.29 -14.25 -13.66
CA TYR A 112 -13.62 -15.56 -13.76
C TYR A 112 -14.61 -16.69 -13.44
N THR A 113 -14.27 -17.92 -13.82
CA THR A 113 -15.19 -19.07 -13.73
C THR A 113 -15.60 -19.37 -12.30
N ASP A 114 -14.66 -19.24 -11.38
CA ASP A 114 -14.78 -19.56 -9.97
C ASP A 114 -13.71 -18.81 -9.17
N LYS A 115 -13.74 -18.97 -7.84
CA LYS A 115 -12.81 -18.29 -6.94
C LYS A 115 -11.38 -18.77 -7.08
N ALA A 116 -11.15 -20.04 -7.45
CA ALA A 116 -9.80 -20.56 -7.63
C ALA A 116 -9.14 -19.92 -8.86
N ALA A 117 -9.87 -19.83 -9.97
CA ALA A 117 -9.41 -19.14 -11.18
C ALA A 117 -9.21 -17.63 -10.94
N GLU A 118 -10.03 -16.99 -10.11
CA GLU A 118 -9.81 -15.61 -9.69
C GLU A 118 -8.51 -15.45 -8.89
N ASP A 119 -8.30 -16.30 -7.89
CA ASP A 119 -7.12 -16.23 -7.02
C ASP A 119 -5.82 -16.54 -7.78
N GLU A 120 -5.85 -17.46 -8.74
CA GLU A 120 -4.74 -17.74 -9.66
C GLU A 120 -4.36 -16.49 -10.47
N ARG A 121 -5.34 -15.77 -11.00
CA ARG A 121 -5.10 -14.55 -11.79
C ARG A 121 -4.58 -13.41 -10.92
N VAL A 122 -5.05 -13.30 -9.68
CA VAL A 122 -4.51 -12.34 -8.71
C VAL A 122 -3.07 -12.71 -8.33
N LEU A 123 -2.75 -13.99 -8.15
CA LEU A 123 -1.41 -14.48 -7.87
C LEU A 123 -0.45 -14.15 -9.03
N GLU A 124 -0.84 -14.44 -10.27
CA GLU A 124 -0.08 -14.07 -11.47
C GLU A 124 0.17 -12.56 -11.52
N GLN A 125 -0.86 -11.75 -11.23
CA GLN A 125 -0.71 -10.29 -11.21
C GLN A 125 0.20 -9.81 -10.09
N LEU A 126 0.17 -10.45 -8.92
CA LEU A 126 1.06 -10.16 -7.81
C LEU A 126 2.53 -10.41 -8.22
N ILE A 127 2.80 -11.54 -8.87
CA ILE A 127 4.13 -11.91 -9.37
C ILE A 127 4.60 -10.94 -10.45
N ALA A 128 3.74 -10.62 -11.43
CA ALA A 128 4.10 -9.76 -12.54
C ALA A 128 4.25 -8.28 -12.15
N GLY A 129 3.42 -7.82 -11.22
CA GLY A 129 3.29 -6.39 -10.89
C GLY A 129 4.00 -5.94 -9.61
N THR A 130 4.56 -6.83 -8.79
CA THR A 130 5.30 -6.42 -7.58
C THR A 130 6.55 -5.61 -7.93
N SER A 131 6.84 -4.58 -7.13
CA SER A 131 8.09 -3.82 -7.24
C SER A 131 9.28 -4.50 -6.56
N ILE A 132 9.05 -5.61 -5.84
CA ILE A 132 10.07 -6.30 -5.05
C ILE A 132 10.62 -7.49 -5.85
N SER A 133 11.76 -7.30 -6.51
CA SER A 133 12.36 -8.32 -7.39
C SER A 133 12.70 -9.64 -6.69
N THR A 134 13.05 -9.59 -5.40
CA THR A 134 13.32 -10.80 -4.60
C THR A 134 12.06 -11.63 -4.39
N VAL A 135 10.92 -10.99 -4.12
CA VAL A 135 9.60 -11.65 -4.01
C VAL A 135 9.23 -12.26 -5.35
N GLN A 136 9.32 -11.51 -6.45
CA GLN A 136 9.00 -12.03 -7.78
C GLN A 136 9.79 -13.30 -8.11
N ARG A 137 11.11 -13.28 -7.88
CA ARG A 137 11.98 -14.44 -8.11
C ARG A 137 11.61 -15.63 -7.23
N GLU A 138 11.32 -15.39 -5.95
CA GLU A 138 10.98 -16.47 -5.03
C GLU A 138 9.63 -17.10 -5.38
N LEU A 139 8.61 -16.30 -5.68
CA LEU A 139 7.29 -16.81 -6.07
C LEU A 139 7.37 -17.63 -7.37
N LEU A 140 8.17 -17.22 -8.35
CA LEU A 140 8.40 -17.97 -9.60
C LEU A 140 9.12 -19.31 -9.38
N SER A 141 9.84 -19.47 -8.26
CA SER A 141 10.54 -20.72 -7.92
C SER A 141 9.66 -21.75 -7.22
N ARG A 142 8.44 -21.37 -6.82
CA ARG A 142 7.48 -22.27 -6.15
C ARG A 142 6.76 -23.14 -7.18
N ASP A 143 6.30 -24.30 -6.72
CA ASP A 143 5.53 -25.24 -7.54
C ASP A 143 4.04 -24.85 -7.62
N SER A 144 3.24 -25.71 -8.26
CA SER A 144 1.81 -25.53 -8.46
C SER A 144 0.97 -25.56 -7.18
N THR A 145 1.56 -25.85 -6.01
CA THR A 145 0.86 -25.81 -4.72
C THR A 145 0.84 -24.41 -4.11
N LEU A 146 1.53 -23.44 -4.72
CA LEU A 146 1.52 -22.05 -4.28
C LEU A 146 0.10 -21.46 -4.29
N THR A 147 -0.33 -20.93 -3.16
CA THR A 147 -1.62 -20.25 -3.03
C THR A 147 -1.43 -18.74 -2.97
N LEU A 148 -2.47 -17.99 -3.33
CA LEU A 148 -2.46 -16.53 -3.17
C LEU A 148 -2.18 -16.10 -1.71
N ALA A 149 -2.71 -16.82 -0.73
CA ALA A 149 -2.51 -16.51 0.68
C ALA A 149 -1.04 -16.68 1.08
N THR A 150 -0.42 -17.81 0.73
CA THR A 150 0.99 -18.07 1.06
C THR A 150 1.94 -17.14 0.29
N ALA A 151 1.60 -16.78 -0.94
CA ALA A 151 2.37 -15.79 -1.71
C ALA A 151 2.32 -14.39 -1.08
N LEU A 152 1.15 -13.97 -0.60
CA LEU A 152 0.99 -12.67 0.05
C LEU A 152 1.78 -12.59 1.36
N GLU A 153 1.71 -13.62 2.21
CA GLU A 153 2.46 -13.66 3.47
C GLU A 153 3.98 -13.62 3.25
N LEU A 154 4.46 -14.36 2.25
CA LEU A 154 5.86 -14.31 1.84
C LEU A 154 6.24 -12.88 1.41
N ALA A 155 5.45 -12.25 0.56
CA ALA A 155 5.75 -10.92 0.08
C ALA A 155 5.75 -9.87 1.21
N LYS A 156 4.82 -9.97 2.17
CA LYS A 156 4.78 -9.14 3.38
C LYS A 156 6.03 -9.33 4.25
N SER A 157 6.49 -10.58 4.43
CA SER A 157 7.71 -10.88 5.19
C SER A 157 8.95 -10.25 4.56
N HIS A 158 9.06 -10.29 3.23
CA HIS A 158 10.15 -9.64 2.49
C HIS A 158 10.10 -8.12 2.60
N GLU A 159 8.92 -7.52 2.49
CA GLU A 159 8.71 -6.08 2.65
C GLU A 159 9.13 -5.62 4.05
N ALA A 160 8.68 -6.32 5.10
CA ALA A 160 9.06 -6.05 6.48
C ALA A 160 10.57 -6.17 6.71
N THR A 161 11.19 -7.24 6.19
CA THR A 161 12.64 -7.46 6.29
C THR A 161 13.43 -6.35 5.60
N ALA A 162 13.02 -5.94 4.40
CA ALA A 162 13.65 -4.85 3.67
C ALA A 162 13.53 -3.51 4.42
N ASN A 163 12.38 -3.23 5.01
CA ASN A 163 12.16 -2.03 5.81
C ASN A 163 13.00 -2.03 7.09
N HIS A 164 13.07 -3.16 7.82
CA HIS A 164 13.94 -3.28 8.98
C HIS A 164 15.42 -3.12 8.63
N MET A 165 15.88 -3.71 7.52
CA MET A 165 17.26 -3.53 7.07
C MET A 165 17.59 -2.07 6.72
N ARG A 166 16.68 -1.36 6.06
CA ARG A 166 16.83 0.09 5.79
C ARG A 166 16.92 0.89 7.09
N GLN A 167 16.02 0.64 8.04
CA GLN A 167 16.04 1.32 9.35
C GLN A 167 17.35 1.05 10.11
N MET A 168 17.85 -0.19 10.10
CA MET A 168 19.15 -0.51 10.71
C MET A 168 20.31 0.21 10.04
N GLN A 169 20.31 0.37 8.72
CA GLN A 169 21.34 1.13 7.99
C GLN A 169 21.29 2.63 8.30
N GLU A 170 20.09 3.20 8.49
CA GLU A 170 19.93 4.59 8.88
C GLU A 170 20.44 4.87 10.31
N LEU A 171 20.22 3.91 11.23
CA LEU A 171 20.76 3.96 12.59
C LEU A 171 22.29 3.91 12.63
N THR A 172 22.93 3.12 11.76
CA THR A 172 24.41 3.08 11.68
C THR A 172 25.00 4.30 10.98
N ALA A 173 24.30 4.86 10.00
CA ALA A 173 24.72 6.10 9.32
C ALA A 173 24.68 7.33 10.26
N THR A 174 23.71 7.41 11.16
CA THR A 174 23.61 8.47 12.17
C THR A 174 24.58 8.30 13.34
N GLY A 175 25.04 7.07 13.62
CA GLY A 175 26.06 6.76 14.62
C GLY A 175 27.52 7.00 14.20
N SER A 176 27.77 7.34 12.93
CA SER A 176 29.13 7.40 12.35
C SER A 176 29.81 8.79 12.45
N THR A 177 29.35 9.68 13.34
CA THR A 177 30.00 11.00 13.58
C THR A 177 30.94 11.03 14.79
N ILE A 178 31.22 9.89 15.43
CA ILE A 178 32.13 9.83 16.60
C ILE A 178 33.57 9.46 16.21
N ASP A 179 33.82 8.89 15.03
CA ASP A 179 35.17 8.49 14.59
C ASP A 179 36.06 9.64 14.08
N ALA A 180 35.59 10.90 14.13
CA ALA A 180 36.41 12.08 13.87
C ALA A 180 37.27 12.53 15.07
N ILE A 181 37.26 11.81 16.19
CA ILE A 181 38.19 12.04 17.31
C ILE A 181 39.36 11.04 17.24
N ARG A 182 40.00 10.93 16.07
CA ARG A 182 41.39 10.44 15.99
C ARG A 182 42.26 11.52 15.37
N ALA A 183 43.21 11.98 16.21
CA ALA A 183 44.41 12.75 15.89
C ALA A 183 44.27 14.28 15.74
N LYS A 184 43.85 14.96 16.81
CA LYS A 184 44.60 16.14 17.29
C LYS A 184 45.16 15.85 18.67
N ASP A 185 45.99 14.82 18.68
CA ASP A 185 46.97 14.58 19.72
C ASP A 185 47.85 15.83 19.82
N SER A 186 47.51 16.76 20.71
CA SER A 186 48.44 17.76 21.22
C SER A 186 49.48 17.03 22.06
N ARG A 187 50.30 16.19 21.41
CA ARG A 187 51.37 15.45 22.08
C ARG A 187 52.27 16.48 22.75
N ALA A 188 52.50 16.27 24.03
CA ALA A 188 53.49 17.01 24.78
C ALA A 188 54.83 16.92 24.05
N CYS A 189 55.54 18.05 23.94
CA CYS A 189 56.84 18.08 23.31
C CYS A 189 57.81 17.14 24.04
N GLY A 190 58.51 16.26 23.31
CA GLY A 190 59.47 15.33 23.90
C GLY A 190 60.67 16.01 24.59
N ASN A 191 60.93 17.28 24.29
CA ASN A 191 62.04 18.05 24.87
C ASN A 191 61.63 18.78 26.15
N CYS A 192 60.49 19.48 26.17
CA CYS A 192 60.08 20.31 27.33
C CYS A 192 58.81 19.84 28.06
N GLY A 193 58.13 18.80 27.57
CA GLY A 193 56.84 18.34 28.10
C GLY A 193 55.65 19.28 27.87
N GLY A 194 55.87 20.48 27.31
CA GLY A 194 54.83 21.49 27.06
C GLY A 194 54.10 21.31 25.72
N LYS A 195 53.02 22.09 25.54
CA LYS A 195 52.28 22.19 24.27
C LYS A 195 52.66 23.48 23.55
N HIS A 196 53.24 23.37 22.36
CA HIS A 196 53.58 24.52 21.50
C HIS A 196 53.59 24.11 20.02
N PRO A 197 53.51 25.07 19.08
CA PRO A 197 53.65 24.80 17.65
C PRO A 197 55.01 24.17 17.28
N PRO A 198 55.12 23.49 16.13
CA PRO A 198 56.39 22.94 15.65
C PRO A 198 57.51 23.99 15.67
N ARG A 199 58.71 23.59 16.11
CA ARG A 199 59.94 24.41 16.19
C ARG A 199 59.88 25.62 17.14
N GLN A 200 58.90 25.70 18.01
CA GLN A 200 58.80 26.72 19.07
C GLN A 200 59.06 26.16 20.47
N CYS A 201 59.88 25.11 20.58
CA CYS A 201 60.18 24.50 21.87
C CYS A 201 61.14 25.41 22.65
N PRO A 202 60.76 25.88 23.86
CA PRO A 202 61.63 26.71 24.68
C PRO A 202 62.89 25.99 25.16
N ALA A 203 62.87 24.66 25.21
CA ALA A 203 64.04 23.86 25.56
C ALA A 203 64.97 23.55 24.37
N TYR A 204 64.59 23.92 23.14
CA TYR A 204 65.40 23.63 21.97
C TYR A 204 66.66 24.50 21.96
N GLY A 205 67.84 23.86 21.94
CA GLY A 205 69.13 24.55 21.97
C GLY A 205 69.59 25.00 23.36
N THR A 206 68.78 24.81 24.41
CA THR A 206 69.18 25.14 25.78
C THR A 206 69.90 23.96 26.45
N LYS A 207 70.84 24.24 27.37
CA LYS A 207 71.47 23.22 28.23
C LYS A 207 70.82 23.23 29.61
N CYS A 208 70.40 22.06 30.06
CA CYS A 208 69.85 21.90 31.41
C CYS A 208 70.91 22.26 32.46
N SER A 209 70.60 23.17 33.38
CA SER A 209 71.51 23.59 34.45
C SER A 209 71.85 22.47 35.44
N LYS A 210 71.00 21.44 35.54
CA LYS A 210 71.17 20.32 36.48
C LYS A 210 71.98 19.16 35.90
N CYS A 211 71.80 18.82 34.62
CA CYS A 211 72.45 17.65 34.02
C CYS A 211 73.36 17.99 32.83
N LEU A 212 73.45 19.27 32.45
CA LEU A 212 74.30 19.83 31.38
C LEU A 212 74.05 19.28 29.97
N ARG A 213 73.02 18.44 29.79
CA ARG A 213 72.62 17.93 28.47
C ARG A 213 71.73 18.94 27.75
N PRO A 214 71.81 19.01 26.41
CA PRO A 214 70.99 19.91 25.62
C PRO A 214 69.55 19.39 25.45
N ASN A 215 68.64 20.27 25.02
CA ASN A 215 67.29 19.94 24.52
C ASN A 215 66.29 19.42 25.56
N HIS A 216 66.42 19.78 26.84
CA HIS A 216 65.40 19.66 27.88
C HIS A 216 65.68 20.58 29.07
#